data_AF-A0A1H9XXY0-F1
#
_entry.id   AF-A0A1H9XXY0-F1
#
_cell.length_a   1.000
_cell.length_b   1.000
_cell.length_c   1.000
_cell.angle_alpha   90.00
_cell.angle_beta   90.00
_cell.angle_gamma   90.00
#
_symmetry.space_group_name_H-M   'P 1'
#
loop_
_entity.id
_entity.type
_entity.pdbx_description
1 polymer ?
#
loop_
_entity_poly.entity_id
_entity_poly.type
_entity_poly.pdbx_seq_one_letter_code
_entity_poly.pdbx_strand_id
1 'polypeptide(L)'
;MGVEVCDPRWLAAVPGAELVVALDEVGEHAADGHRVTVLIDLVPDNVVMLRGLAAEAVAEGARKVRVRPHGVDRVDLVYAAVELNRVAEDEAVEVQFDVTSAALLRADPTAFVRVDPLVVLADGTVVPICAGLERYALGSLGSLDDLVAAWEPEPVRDLCRVALVRALADTGPLVSWYEHLTRTAAGLRSSC
;
A
#
# COMPACT_ATOMS: atom_id res chain seq x y z
N MET A 1 13.89 5.80 4.43
CA MET A 1 12.98 4.71 4.04
C MET A 1 11.79 4.80 4.98
N GLY A 2 10.56 4.91 4.47
CA GLY A 2 9.37 4.91 5.32
C GLY A 2 9.11 3.51 5.90
N VAL A 3 8.49 3.45 7.08
CA VAL A 3 8.08 2.19 7.70
C VAL A 3 6.62 2.28 8.12
N GLU A 4 5.86 1.27 7.73
CA GLU A 4 4.48 1.06 8.13
C GLU A 4 4.44 -0.11 9.12
N VAL A 5 3.60 -0.03 10.15
CA VAL A 5 3.33 -1.13 11.08
C VAL A 5 1.85 -1.47 11.03
N CYS A 6 1.52 -2.76 11.01
CA CYS A 6 0.13 -3.24 11.00
C CYS A 6 -0.41 -3.57 12.40
N ASP A 7 0.41 -3.41 13.44
CA ASP A 7 -0.01 -3.64 14.83
C ASP A 7 0.69 -2.61 15.74
N PRO A 8 -0.06 -1.91 16.60
CA PRO A 8 0.46 -0.84 17.46
C PRO A 8 1.59 -1.32 18.38
N ARG A 9 1.66 -2.62 18.72
CA ARG A 9 2.72 -3.17 19.58
C ARG A 9 4.13 -2.95 19.02
N TRP A 10 4.25 -2.78 17.70
CA TRP A 10 5.52 -2.58 17.02
C TRP A 10 5.96 -1.11 16.95
N LEU A 11 5.09 -0.15 17.28
CA LEU A 11 5.42 1.28 17.25
C LEU A 11 6.60 1.65 18.17
N ALA A 12 6.72 0.96 19.31
CA ALA A 12 7.84 1.18 20.23
C ALA A 12 9.17 0.68 19.67
N ALA A 13 9.15 -0.36 18.82
CA ALA A 13 10.33 -0.95 18.20
C ALA A 13 10.77 -0.20 16.93
N VAL A 14 9.86 0.57 16.32
CA VAL A 14 10.15 1.37 15.12
C VAL A 14 9.69 2.83 15.30
N PRO A 15 10.50 3.67 15.96
CA PRO A 15 10.16 5.07 16.18
C PRO A 15 9.92 5.81 14.86
N GLY A 16 8.79 6.51 14.77
CA GLY A 16 8.40 7.27 13.58
C GLY A 16 7.68 6.46 12.50
N ALA A 17 7.42 5.16 12.73
CA ALA A 17 6.57 4.38 11.84
C ALA A 17 5.12 4.89 11.84
N GLU A 18 4.44 4.69 10.72
CA GLU A 18 3.01 4.96 10.59
C GLU A 18 2.20 3.70 10.88
N LEU A 19 1.18 3.82 11.72
CA LEU A 19 0.28 2.71 12.04
C LEU A 19 -0.77 2.60 10.93
N VAL A 20 -0.82 1.46 10.24
CA VAL A 20 -1.77 1.17 9.16
C VAL A 20 -2.83 0.21 9.67
N VAL A 21 -4.09 0.63 9.69
CA VAL A 21 -5.21 -0.12 10.31
C VAL A 21 -6.46 -0.10 9.44
N ALA A 22 -7.42 -0.97 9.75
CA ALA A 22 -8.73 -0.95 9.12
C ALA A 22 -9.57 0.25 9.61
N LEU A 23 -10.65 0.55 8.90
CA LEU A 23 -11.52 1.70 9.19
C LEU A 23 -12.06 1.67 10.63
N ASP A 24 -12.52 0.51 11.09
CA ASP A 24 -13.14 0.32 12.41
C ASP A 24 -12.17 0.46 13.59
N GLU A 25 -10.87 0.54 13.32
CA GLU A 25 -9.80 0.67 14.32
C GLU A 25 -9.24 2.10 14.39
N VAL A 26 -9.63 2.99 13.46
CA VAL A 26 -9.06 4.35 13.35
C VAL A 26 -9.32 5.15 14.61
N GLY A 27 -10.58 5.24 15.05
CA GLY A 27 -10.96 6.06 16.20
C GLY A 27 -10.25 5.66 17.50
N GLU A 28 -10.10 4.36 17.77
CA GLU A 28 -9.39 3.85 18.96
C GLU A 28 -7.92 4.30 18.95
N HIS A 29 -7.20 4.02 17.87
CA HIS A 29 -5.77 4.31 17.81
C HIS A 29 -5.45 5.80 17.65
N ALA A 30 -6.32 6.57 17.00
CA ALA A 30 -6.19 8.02 16.94
C ALA A 30 -6.37 8.64 18.34
N ALA A 31 -7.31 8.15 19.15
CA ALA A 31 -7.52 8.60 20.53
C ALA A 31 -6.31 8.30 21.44
N ASP A 32 -5.59 7.21 21.19
CA ASP A 32 -4.32 6.87 21.84
C ASP A 32 -3.13 7.75 21.37
N GLY A 33 -3.36 8.67 20.43
CA GLY A 33 -2.38 9.62 19.94
C GLY A 33 -1.46 9.07 18.85
N HIS A 34 -1.78 7.92 18.27
CA HIS A 34 -0.99 7.33 17.19
C HIS A 34 -1.17 8.10 15.87
N ARG A 35 -0.14 8.04 15.01
CA ARG A 35 -0.24 8.51 13.62
C ARG A 35 -0.86 7.39 12.78
N VAL A 36 -2.14 7.53 12.48
CA VAL A 36 -2.93 6.50 11.82
C VAL A 36 -3.09 6.77 10.33
N THR A 37 -2.80 5.76 9.53
CA THR A 37 -3.16 5.63 8.13
C THR A 37 -4.27 4.59 8.02
N VAL A 38 -5.46 4.99 7.55
CA VAL A 38 -6.51 4.01 7.25
C VAL A 38 -6.15 3.27 5.95
N LEU A 39 -6.33 1.96 5.93
CA LEU A 39 -6.27 1.15 4.72
C LEU A 39 -7.68 0.74 4.29
N ILE A 40 -8.09 1.21 3.12
CA ILE A 40 -9.36 0.84 2.49
C ILE A 40 -9.07 -0.10 1.33
N ASP A 41 -9.53 -1.34 1.45
CA ASP A 41 -9.60 -2.27 0.33
C ASP A 41 -10.76 -1.90 -0.59
N LEU A 42 -10.42 -1.38 -1.76
CA LEU A 42 -11.38 -1.04 -2.79
C LEU A 42 -11.72 -2.29 -3.60
N VAL A 43 -12.98 -2.70 -3.54
CA VAL A 43 -13.55 -3.82 -4.28
C VAL A 43 -14.76 -3.32 -5.07
N PRO A 44 -15.23 -4.02 -6.12
CA PRO A 44 -16.36 -3.54 -6.93
C PRO A 44 -17.57 -3.09 -6.12
N ASP A 45 -17.88 -3.79 -5.03
CA ASP A 45 -19.05 -3.54 -4.20
C ASP A 45 -19.00 -2.24 -3.39
N ASN A 46 -17.82 -1.68 -3.15
CA ASN A 46 -17.65 -0.47 -2.31
C ASN A 46 -17.14 0.76 -3.07
N VAL A 47 -16.96 0.68 -4.39
CA VAL A 47 -16.47 1.79 -5.23
C VAL A 47 -17.29 3.06 -5.02
N VAL A 48 -18.62 2.95 -5.06
CA VAL A 48 -19.53 4.09 -4.91
C VAL A 48 -19.56 4.68 -3.50
N MET A 49 -19.08 3.93 -2.50
CA MET A 49 -19.01 4.35 -1.11
C MET A 49 -17.66 4.96 -0.72
N LEU A 50 -16.66 4.87 -1.61
CA LEU A 50 -15.27 5.22 -1.29
C LEU A 50 -15.11 6.59 -0.64
N ARG A 51 -15.78 7.61 -1.17
CA ARG A 51 -15.70 8.97 -0.62
C ARG A 51 -16.24 9.04 0.82
N GLY A 52 -17.35 8.36 1.09
CA GLY A 52 -17.95 8.30 2.42
C GLY A 52 -17.04 7.60 3.42
N LEU A 53 -16.50 6.44 3.04
CA LEU A 53 -15.56 5.67 3.87
C LEU A 53 -14.28 6.46 4.18
N ALA A 54 -13.75 7.18 3.19
CA ALA A 54 -12.56 8.00 3.37
C ALA A 54 -12.83 9.21 4.29
N ALA A 55 -13.96 9.91 4.10
CA ALA A 55 -14.36 11.02 4.95
C ALA A 55 -14.64 10.58 6.40
N GLU A 56 -15.27 9.41 6.57
CA GLU A 56 -15.49 8.78 7.88
C GLU A 56 -14.16 8.53 8.59
N ALA A 57 -13.18 7.92 7.91
CA ALA A 57 -11.86 7.69 8.49
C ALA A 57 -11.18 9.00 8.95
N VAL A 58 -11.28 10.06 8.15
CA VAL A 58 -10.71 11.37 8.52
C VAL A 58 -11.41 11.94 9.74
N ALA A 59 -12.75 11.84 9.79
CA ALA A 59 -13.53 12.28 10.94
C ALA A 59 -13.18 11.50 12.23
N GLU A 60 -12.81 10.23 12.10
CA GLU A 60 -12.30 9.39 13.19
C GLU A 60 -10.84 9.68 13.58
N GLY A 61 -10.12 10.48 12.79
CA GLY A 61 -8.77 10.95 13.11
C GLY A 61 -7.65 10.35 12.28
N ALA A 62 -7.96 9.65 11.18
CA ALA A 62 -6.94 9.23 10.22
C ALA A 62 -6.20 10.46 9.65
N ARG A 63 -4.87 10.40 9.64
CA ARG A 63 -4.02 11.45 9.04
C ARG A 63 -3.73 11.21 7.56
N LYS A 64 -3.97 9.99 7.11
CA LYS A 64 -3.75 9.53 5.75
C LYS A 64 -4.79 8.47 5.39
N VAL A 65 -5.29 8.55 4.16
CA VAL A 65 -6.17 7.53 3.57
C VAL A 65 -5.39 6.78 2.50
N ARG A 66 -5.15 5.49 2.71
CA ARG A 66 -4.57 4.61 1.69
C ARG A 66 -5.65 3.71 1.10
N VAL A 67 -5.73 3.67 -0.23
CA VAL A 67 -6.74 2.88 -0.94
C VAL A 67 -6.08 1.88 -1.86
N ARG A 68 -6.53 0.62 -1.77
CA ARG A 68 -5.92 -0.52 -2.45
C ARG A 68 -6.96 -1.29 -3.28
N PRO A 69 -6.89 -1.25 -4.61
CA PRO A 69 -7.88 -1.94 -5.44
C PRO A 69 -7.61 -3.44 -5.55
N HIS A 70 -8.70 -4.21 -5.55
CA HIS A 70 -8.70 -5.64 -5.87
C HIS A 70 -9.87 -5.97 -6.80
N GLY A 71 -9.57 -6.41 -8.02
CA GLY A 71 -10.60 -6.84 -8.96
C GLY A 71 -11.53 -5.71 -9.45
N VAL A 72 -11.13 -4.46 -9.25
CA VAL A 72 -11.85 -3.26 -9.68
C VAL A 72 -11.55 -2.99 -11.15
N ASP A 73 -12.58 -2.71 -11.94
CA ASP A 73 -12.40 -2.48 -13.37
C ASP A 73 -11.84 -1.09 -13.70
N ARG A 74 -11.44 -0.89 -14.95
CA ARG A 74 -10.79 0.35 -15.41
C ARG A 74 -11.64 1.61 -15.25
N VAL A 75 -12.97 1.51 -15.38
CA VAL A 75 -13.89 2.64 -15.26
C VAL A 75 -13.99 3.02 -13.80
N ASP A 76 -14.16 2.02 -12.94
CA ASP A 76 -14.24 2.21 -11.49
C ASP A 76 -12.94 2.73 -10.90
N LEU A 77 -11.77 2.33 -11.41
CA LEU A 77 -10.48 2.91 -11.00
C LEU A 77 -10.40 4.41 -11.32
N VAL A 78 -10.89 4.83 -12.49
CA VAL A 78 -10.91 6.25 -12.87
C VAL A 78 -11.90 7.02 -11.99
N TYR A 79 -13.08 6.46 -11.74
CA TYR A 79 -14.05 7.04 -10.82
C TYR A 79 -13.45 7.22 -9.42
N ALA A 80 -12.84 6.16 -8.86
CA ALA A 80 -12.19 6.18 -7.56
C ALA A 80 -11.07 7.24 -7.49
N ALA A 81 -10.24 7.37 -8.54
CA ALA A 81 -9.20 8.40 -8.59
C ALA A 81 -9.78 9.83 -8.51
N VAL A 82 -10.92 10.08 -9.17
CA VAL A 82 -11.61 11.37 -9.10
C VAL A 82 -12.17 11.63 -7.71
N GLU A 83 -12.84 10.64 -7.10
CA GLU A 83 -13.39 10.81 -5.75
C GLU A 83 -12.29 10.99 -4.70
N LEU A 84 -11.15 10.29 -4.84
CA LEU A 84 -10.02 10.43 -3.93
C LEU A 84 -9.32 11.79 -4.01
N ASN A 85 -9.25 12.39 -5.22
CA ASN A 85 -8.77 13.76 -5.35
C ASN A 85 -9.70 14.75 -4.63
N ARG A 86 -11.02 14.55 -4.71
CA ARG A 86 -11.97 15.38 -3.96
C ARG A 86 -11.80 15.23 -2.45
N VAL A 87 -11.60 14.01 -1.95
CA VAL A 87 -11.31 13.78 -0.52
C VAL A 87 -10.05 14.52 -0.10
N ALA A 88 -8.96 14.41 -0.88
CA ALA A 88 -7.71 15.10 -0.56
C ALA A 88 -7.89 16.63 -0.48
N GLU A 89 -8.67 17.20 -1.39
CA GLU A 89 -8.97 18.65 -1.43
C GLU A 89 -9.93 19.09 -0.32
N ASP A 90 -11.07 18.40 -0.16
CA ASP A 90 -12.14 18.77 0.76
C ASP A 90 -11.71 18.59 2.24
N GLU A 91 -11.01 17.48 2.54
CA GLU A 91 -10.62 17.11 3.90
C GLU A 91 -9.20 17.56 4.26
N ALA A 92 -8.45 18.12 3.30
CA ALA A 92 -7.03 18.48 3.44
C ALA A 92 -6.17 17.34 4.02
N VAL A 93 -6.44 16.10 3.59
CA VAL A 93 -5.79 14.87 4.05
C VAL A 93 -4.83 14.31 3.01
N GLU A 94 -3.75 13.65 3.44
CA GLU A 94 -2.92 12.87 2.54
C GLU A 94 -3.71 11.66 2.02
N VAL A 95 -3.77 11.50 0.70
CA VAL A 95 -4.38 10.34 0.05
C VAL A 95 -3.33 9.60 -0.76
N GLN A 96 -3.22 8.30 -0.50
CA GLN A 96 -2.43 7.38 -1.31
C GLN A 96 -3.36 6.39 -2.01
N PHE A 97 -3.46 6.50 -3.33
CA PHE A 97 -4.10 5.48 -4.13
C PHE A 97 -3.05 4.51 -4.66
N ASP A 98 -3.19 3.21 -4.43
CA ASP A 98 -2.26 2.18 -4.88
C ASP A 98 -2.44 1.87 -6.41
N VAL A 99 -2.60 2.95 -7.19
CA VAL A 99 -2.82 3.00 -8.63
C VAL A 99 -1.91 4.09 -9.21
N THR A 100 -1.45 3.90 -10.43
CA THR A 100 -0.63 4.89 -11.14
C THR A 100 -1.01 5.02 -12.61
N SER A 101 -0.54 6.07 -13.27
CA SER A 101 -0.78 6.29 -14.70
C SER A 101 0.09 5.37 -15.56
N ALA A 102 -0.53 4.67 -16.51
CA ALA A 102 0.20 3.88 -17.50
C ALA A 102 1.13 4.75 -18.36
N ALA A 103 0.74 6.01 -18.63
CA ALA A 103 1.57 6.94 -19.37
C ALA A 103 2.82 7.34 -18.57
N LEU A 104 2.66 7.59 -17.26
CA LEU A 104 3.77 7.88 -16.35
C LEU A 104 4.75 6.70 -16.33
N LEU A 105 4.27 5.47 -16.16
CA LEU A 105 5.12 4.28 -16.12
C LEU A 105 5.87 4.01 -17.43
N ARG A 106 5.30 4.39 -18.58
CA ARG A 106 6.00 4.30 -19.87
C ARG A 106 7.09 5.35 -20.01
N ALA A 107 6.87 6.55 -19.46
CA ALA A 107 7.85 7.64 -19.49
C ALA A 107 8.98 7.42 -18.47
N ASP A 108 8.64 6.90 -17.29
CA ASP A 108 9.55 6.58 -16.21
C ASP A 108 9.23 5.22 -15.57
N PRO A 109 9.79 4.12 -16.13
CA PRO A 109 9.68 2.79 -15.57
C PRO A 109 10.19 2.65 -14.12
N THR A 110 11.10 3.54 -13.70
CA THR A 110 11.73 3.44 -12.37
C THR A 110 10.76 3.77 -11.25
N ALA A 111 9.68 4.52 -11.55
CA ALA A 111 8.59 4.81 -10.60
C ALA A 111 7.86 3.55 -10.10
N PHE A 112 7.94 2.41 -10.80
CA PHE A 112 7.38 1.13 -10.36
C PHE A 112 8.40 0.27 -9.59
N VAL A 113 9.69 0.44 -9.87
CA VAL A 113 10.77 -0.38 -9.30
C VAL A 113 11.22 0.24 -7.98
N ARG A 114 10.51 -0.12 -6.91
CA ARG A 114 10.74 0.39 -5.55
C ARG A 114 10.94 -0.74 -4.56
N VAL A 115 11.44 -0.39 -3.39
CA VAL A 115 11.74 -1.33 -2.30
C VAL A 115 11.21 -0.83 -0.94
N ASP A 116 10.53 0.30 -0.96
CA ASP A 116 9.96 0.99 0.18
C ASP A 116 8.45 1.30 -0.05
N PRO A 117 7.67 1.55 1.02
CA PRO A 117 8.05 1.47 2.45
C PRO A 117 8.39 0.03 2.89
N LEU A 118 9.01 -0.13 4.06
CA LEU A 118 9.02 -1.43 4.73
C LEU A 118 7.73 -1.57 5.55
N VAL A 119 7.17 -2.77 5.61
CA VAL A 119 5.95 -3.06 6.33
C VAL A 119 6.22 -4.11 7.40
N VAL A 120 5.97 -3.77 8.66
CA VAL A 120 5.98 -4.70 9.77
C VAL A 120 4.57 -5.27 9.93
N LEU A 121 4.40 -6.55 9.57
CA LEU A 121 3.14 -7.25 9.73
C LEU A 121 2.80 -7.47 11.21
N ALA A 122 1.55 -7.85 11.48
CA ALA A 122 1.08 -8.06 12.84
C ALA A 122 1.95 -9.07 13.61
N ASP A 123 2.39 -10.16 12.97
CA ASP A 123 3.27 -11.18 13.56
C ASP A 123 4.74 -10.73 13.75
N GLY A 124 5.08 -9.52 13.32
CA GLY A 124 6.43 -8.96 13.38
C GLY A 124 7.29 -9.26 12.15
N THR A 125 6.78 -9.97 11.15
CA THR A 125 7.49 -10.18 9.89
C THR A 125 7.66 -8.84 9.16
N VAL A 126 8.89 -8.52 8.75
CA VAL A 126 9.20 -7.29 8.00
C VAL A 126 9.25 -7.64 6.51
N VAL A 127 8.33 -7.07 5.74
CA VAL A 127 8.22 -7.27 4.29
C VAL A 127 8.44 -5.96 3.54
N PRO A 128 8.95 -6.02 2.30
CA PRO A 128 9.09 -4.83 1.46
C PRO A 128 7.74 -4.43 0.86
N ILE A 129 7.52 -3.13 0.70
CA ILE A 129 6.44 -2.45 -0.05
C ILE A 129 5.01 -2.66 0.51
N CYS A 130 4.58 -3.90 0.72
CA CYS A 130 3.23 -4.25 1.14
C CYS A 130 3.11 -5.70 1.62
N ALA A 131 2.03 -6.00 2.36
CA ALA A 131 1.61 -7.37 2.64
C ALA A 131 1.38 -8.18 1.34
N GLY A 132 1.58 -9.50 1.41
CA GLY A 132 1.57 -10.40 0.26
C GLY A 132 2.95 -10.66 -0.37
N LEU A 133 4.00 -10.02 0.17
CA LEU A 133 5.39 -10.18 -0.25
C LEU A 133 6.25 -10.93 0.78
N GLU A 134 5.65 -11.77 1.62
CA GLU A 134 6.31 -12.49 2.72
C GLU A 134 7.47 -13.38 2.25
N ARG A 135 7.42 -13.87 1.00
CA ARG A 135 8.53 -14.61 0.37
C ARG A 135 9.82 -13.78 0.27
N TYR A 136 9.67 -12.46 0.21
CA TYR A 136 10.76 -11.50 0.09
C TYR A 136 11.02 -10.76 1.42
N ALA A 137 10.53 -11.31 2.53
CA ALA A 137 10.70 -10.74 3.86
C ALA A 137 12.19 -10.54 4.21
N LEU A 138 12.47 -9.46 4.93
CA LEU A 138 13.77 -9.19 5.51
C LEU A 138 14.05 -10.12 6.70
N GLY A 139 12.97 -10.53 7.40
CA GLY A 139 13.02 -11.39 8.58
C GLY A 139 11.96 -10.99 9.60
N SER A 140 12.08 -11.49 10.82
CA SER A 140 11.24 -11.07 11.96
C SER A 140 11.86 -9.86 12.66
N LEU A 141 11.02 -8.93 13.10
CA LEU A 141 11.44 -7.68 13.72
C LEU A 141 12.18 -7.96 15.04
N GLY A 142 13.46 -7.59 15.05
CA GLY A 142 14.28 -7.43 16.25
C GLY A 142 14.91 -6.04 16.24
N SER A 143 15.92 -5.86 15.39
CA SER A 143 16.53 -4.57 15.07
C SER A 143 16.28 -4.26 13.59
N LEU A 144 15.55 -3.18 13.31
CA LEU A 144 15.24 -2.81 11.93
C LEU A 144 16.50 -2.46 11.13
N ASP A 145 17.45 -1.77 11.74
CA ASP A 145 18.71 -1.38 11.09
C ASP A 145 19.54 -2.61 10.70
N ASP A 146 19.58 -3.63 11.56
CA ASP A 146 20.30 -4.88 11.26
C ASP A 146 19.61 -5.65 10.12
N LEU A 147 18.27 -5.69 10.11
CA LEU A 147 17.50 -6.29 9.02
C LEU A 147 17.77 -5.58 7.70
N VAL A 148 17.76 -4.25 7.69
CA VAL A 148 18.03 -3.44 6.48
C VAL A 148 19.47 -3.61 6.01
N ALA A 149 20.45 -3.66 6.92
CA ALA A 149 21.85 -3.83 6.58
C ALA A 149 22.15 -5.20 5.97
N ALA A 150 21.45 -6.24 6.40
CA ALA A 150 21.60 -7.61 5.89
C ALA A 150 20.76 -7.89 4.63
N TRP A 151 19.86 -6.98 4.25
CA TRP A 151 18.88 -7.25 3.21
C TRP A 151 19.45 -7.13 1.79
N GLU A 152 19.12 -8.12 0.95
CA GLU A 152 19.36 -8.08 -0.49
C GLU A 152 18.09 -7.59 -1.22
N PRO A 153 18.06 -6.34 -1.75
CA PRO A 153 16.87 -5.79 -2.39
C PRO A 153 16.65 -6.26 -3.83
N GLU A 154 17.65 -6.88 -4.47
CA GLU A 154 17.59 -7.20 -5.90
C GLU A 154 16.45 -8.16 -6.29
N PRO A 155 16.15 -9.23 -5.52
CA PRO A 155 14.99 -10.08 -5.80
C PRO A 155 13.66 -9.34 -5.86
N VAL A 156 13.50 -8.28 -5.05
CA VAL A 156 12.30 -7.43 -5.06
C VAL A 156 12.28 -6.53 -6.28
N ARG A 157 13.42 -5.96 -6.65
CA ARG A 157 13.52 -5.15 -7.88
C ARG A 157 13.21 -5.99 -9.11
N ASP A 158 13.68 -7.23 -9.18
CA ASP A 158 13.34 -8.17 -10.25
C ASP A 158 11.84 -8.46 -10.29
N LEU A 159 11.22 -8.72 -9.13
CA LEU A 159 9.77 -8.86 -9.04
C LEU A 159 9.04 -7.63 -9.60
N CYS A 160 9.46 -6.41 -9.20
CA CYS A 160 8.86 -5.17 -9.69
C CYS A 160 9.02 -5.03 -11.21
N ARG A 161 10.18 -5.36 -11.78
CA ARG A 161 10.41 -5.32 -13.24
C ARG A 161 9.46 -6.27 -13.97
N VAL A 162 9.26 -7.49 -13.46
CA VAL A 162 8.32 -8.46 -14.05
C VAL A 162 6.87 -7.98 -13.92
N ALA A 163 6.49 -7.46 -12.76
CA ALA A 163 5.15 -6.91 -12.53
C ALA A 163 4.88 -5.70 -13.43
N LEU A 164 5.86 -4.83 -13.67
CA LEU A 164 5.76 -3.69 -14.57
C LEU A 164 5.47 -4.12 -16.01
N VAL A 165 6.16 -5.13 -16.53
CA VAL A 165 5.91 -5.65 -17.89
C VAL A 165 4.46 -6.12 -18.03
N ARG A 166 3.95 -6.84 -17.02
CA ARG A 166 2.56 -7.31 -17.00
C ARG A 166 1.56 -6.16 -16.88
N ALA A 167 1.88 -5.16 -16.07
CA ALA A 167 1.07 -3.96 -15.89
C ALA A 167 0.94 -3.15 -17.19
N LEU A 168 2.04 -2.94 -17.91
CA LEU A 168 2.06 -2.17 -19.16
C LEU A 168 1.44 -2.89 -20.36
N ALA A 169 1.28 -4.22 -20.26
CA ALA A 169 0.51 -5.00 -21.22
C ALA A 169 -1.00 -4.76 -21.11
N ASP A 170 -1.48 -4.25 -19.97
CA ASP A 170 -2.87 -3.84 -19.82
C ASP A 170 -3.13 -2.50 -20.55
N THR A 171 -4.33 -2.36 -21.11
CA THR A 171 -4.66 -1.25 -22.05
C THR A 171 -5.34 -0.06 -21.37
N GLY A 172 -5.50 -0.10 -20.05
CA GLY A 172 -6.11 0.99 -19.27
C GLY A 172 -5.22 2.23 -19.09
N PRO A 173 -5.80 3.41 -18.81
CA PRO A 173 -5.05 4.62 -18.50
C PRO A 173 -4.42 4.57 -17.10
N LEU A 174 -5.04 3.80 -16.20
CA LEU A 174 -4.60 3.57 -14.83
C LEU A 174 -4.21 2.11 -14.63
N VAL A 175 -3.23 1.91 -13.77
CA VAL A 175 -2.61 0.63 -13.45
C VAL A 175 -2.68 0.43 -11.94
N SER A 176 -3.37 -0.61 -11.47
CA SER A 176 -3.28 -1.07 -10.07
C SER A 176 -1.92 -1.72 -9.85
N TRP A 177 -0.91 -0.92 -9.47
CA TRP A 177 0.45 -1.43 -9.29
C TRP A 177 0.49 -2.50 -8.19
N TYR A 178 -0.32 -2.32 -7.14
CA TYR A 178 -0.41 -3.25 -6.02
C TYR A 178 -0.91 -4.63 -6.48
N GLU A 179 -1.99 -4.67 -7.26
CA GLU A 179 -2.57 -5.94 -7.72
C GLU A 179 -1.64 -6.65 -8.69
N HIS A 180 -1.00 -5.92 -9.61
CA HIS A 180 0.00 -6.51 -10.50
C HIS A 180 1.21 -7.07 -9.74
N LEU A 181 1.68 -6.37 -8.70
CA LEU A 181 2.81 -6.79 -7.89
C LEU A 181 2.50 -8.06 -7.09
N THR A 182 1.41 -8.05 -6.32
CA THR A 182 1.00 -9.19 -5.47
C THR A 182 0.59 -10.41 -6.29
N ARG A 183 -0.14 -10.23 -7.40
CA ARG A 183 -0.45 -11.33 -8.33
C ARG A 183 0.81 -11.92 -8.96
N THR A 184 1.81 -11.09 -9.26
CA THR A 184 3.09 -11.57 -9.80
C THR A 184 3.86 -12.37 -8.76
N ALA A 185 3.92 -11.90 -7.52
CA ALA A 185 4.52 -12.62 -6.41
C ALA A 185 3.83 -13.97 -6.16
N ALA A 186 2.50 -14.02 -6.22
CA ALA A 186 1.72 -15.24 -6.08
C ALA A 186 1.90 -16.21 -7.27
N GLY A 187 1.89 -15.72 -8.51
CA GLY A 187 2.03 -16.56 -9.71
C GLY A 187 3.42 -17.23 -9.85
N LEU A 188 4.47 -16.59 -9.32
CA LEU A 188 5.80 -17.20 -9.20
C LEU A 188 5.85 -18.35 -8.16
N ARG A 189 4.78 -18.59 -7.39
CA ARG A 189 4.65 -19.77 -6.51
C ARG A 189 4.23 -21.02 -7.27
N SER A 190 3.48 -20.87 -8.37
CA SER A 190 2.91 -22.00 -9.13
C SER A 190 3.82 -22.52 -10.26
N SER A 191 5.00 -21.93 -10.42
CA SER A 191 5.95 -22.22 -11.52
C SER A 191 7.27 -22.83 -11.03
N CYS A 192 7.34 -23.22 -9.75
CA CYS A 192 8.39 -24.07 -9.15
C CYS A 192 7.77 -25.43 -8.79
#